data_AF-A0A942USJ9-F1
#
_entry.id   AF-A0A942USJ9-F1
#
_cell.length_a   1.000
_cell.length_b   1.000
_cell.length_c   1.000
_cell.angle_alpha   90.00
_cell.angle_beta   90.00
_cell.angle_gamma   90.00
#
_symmetry.space_group_name_H-M   'P 1'
#
loop_
_entity.id
_entity.type
_entity.pdbx_description
1 polymer ?
#
loop_
_entity_poly.entity_id
_entity_poly.type
_entity_poly.pdbx_seq_one_letter_code
_entity_poly.pdbx_strand_id
1 'polypeptide(L)' 'MPRNLADFERITKAIYSSYELLREKEQPPQMALDSLREAEHSLNKAIDFLLSQDRSYGPS' A
#
# COMPACT_ATOMS: atom_id res chain seq x y z
N MET A 1 -3.66 -16.98 -7.33
CA MET A 1 -3.07 -15.83 -6.61
C MET A 1 -3.37 -16.00 -5.13
N PRO A 2 -2.38 -15.96 -4.22
CA PRO A 2 -2.68 -15.94 -2.79
C PRO A 2 -3.61 -14.76 -2.50
N ARG A 3 -4.68 -14.97 -1.72
CA ARG A 3 -5.74 -13.95 -1.47
C ARG A 3 -5.16 -12.59 -1.09
N ASN A 4 -4.08 -12.61 -0.30
CA ASN A 4 -3.38 -11.43 0.18
C ASN A 4 -2.81 -10.55 -0.94
N LEU A 5 -2.35 -11.12 -2.05
CA LEU A 5 -1.75 -10.35 -3.15
C LEU A 5 -2.82 -9.53 -3.91
N ALA A 6 -3.98 -10.13 -4.15
CA ALA A 6 -5.10 -9.44 -4.80
C ALA A 6 -5.67 -8.32 -3.90
N ASP A 7 -5.67 -8.51 -2.58
CA ASP A 7 -6.07 -7.48 -1.63
C ASP A 7 -5.05 -6.35 -1.57
N PHE A 8 -3.75 -6.64 -1.60
CA PHE A 8 -2.71 -5.61 -1.70
C PHE A 8 -2.82 -4.79 -2.99
N GLU A 9 -3.04 -5.43 -4.14
CA GLU A 9 -3.25 -4.71 -5.40
C GLU A 9 -4.47 -3.77 -5.36
N ARG A 10 -5.56 -4.19 -4.70
CA ARG A 10 -6.75 -3.34 -4.51
C ARG A 10 -6.44 -2.13 -3.64
N ILE A 11 -5.69 -2.33 -2.56
CA ILE A 11 -5.29 -1.24 -1.65
C ILE A 11 -4.34 -0.27 -2.37
N THR A 12 -3.34 -0.78 -3.11
CA THR A 12 -2.45 0.05 -3.93
C THR A 12 -3.24 0.91 -4.92
N LYS A 13 -4.21 0.32 -5.63
CA LYS A 13 -5.06 1.06 -6.57
C LYS A 13 -5.89 2.14 -5.88
N ALA A 14 -6.43 1.85 -4.69
CA ALA A 14 -7.20 2.81 -3.91
C ALA A 14 -6.35 4.00 -3.44
N ILE A 15 -5.12 3.74 -2.96
CA ILE A 15 -4.19 4.79 -2.55
C ILE A 15 -3.79 5.67 -3.74
N TYR A 16 -3.42 5.04 -4.87
CA TYR A 16 -3.07 5.76 -6.08
C TYR A 16 -4.22 6.62 -6.61
N SER A 17 -5.44 6.07 -6.66
CA SER A 17 -6.63 6.82 -7.09
C SER A 17 -6.90 8.01 -6.16
N SER A 18 -6.65 7.86 -4.87
CA SER A 18 -6.81 8.94 -3.90
C SER A 18 -5.78 10.06 -4.10
N TYR A 19 -4.54 9.72 -4.47
CA TYR A 19 -3.54 10.72 -4.87
C TYR A 19 -3.94 11.50 -6.12
N GLU A 20 -4.45 10.82 -7.15
CA GLU A 20 -4.91 11.48 -8.37
C GLU A 20 -6.08 12.45 -8.08
N LEU A 21 -7.05 12.03 -7.26
CA LEU A 21 -8.16 12.88 -6.82
C LEU A 21 -7.69 14.12 -6.02
N LEU A 22 -6.62 13.99 -5.24
CA LEU A 22 -6.04 15.12 -4.51
C LEU A 22 -5.23 16.04 -5.43
N ARG A 23 -4.59 15.50 -6.46
CA ARG A 23 -3.81 16.26 -7.44
C ARG A 23 -4.67 17.18 -8.30
N GLU A 24 -5.93 16.83 -8.51
CA GLU A 24 -6.92 17.68 -9.18
C GLU A 24 -7.30 18.93 -8.35
N LYS A 25 -6.96 18.95 -7.05
CA LYS A 25 -7.18 20.13 -6.20
C LYS A 25 -5.98 21.08 -6.30
N GLU A 26 -6.24 22.37 -6.46
CA GLU A 26 -5.18 23.40 -6.47
C GLU A 26 -4.34 23.39 -5.18
N GLN A 27 -4.97 23.08 -4.03
CA GLN A 27 -4.30 22.91 -2.74
C GLN A 27 -4.89 21.71 -1.98
N PRO A 28 -4.33 20.50 -2.14
CA PRO A 28 -4.76 19.34 -1.37
C PRO A 28 -4.45 19.53 0.12
N PRO A 29 -5.35 19.10 1.04
CA PRO A 29 -5.09 19.19 2.47
C PRO A 29 -3.85 18.38 2.85
N GLN A 30 -2.89 19.00 3.55
CA GLN A 30 -1.64 18.34 3.96
C GLN A 30 -1.90 17.06 4.76
N MET A 31 -2.88 17.09 5.67
CA MET A 31 -3.30 15.90 6.43
C MET A 31 -3.73 14.73 5.55
N ALA A 32 -4.37 15.00 4.40
CA ALA A 32 -4.78 13.95 3.47
C ALA A 32 -3.57 13.34 2.76
N LEU A 33 -2.60 14.16 2.35
CA LEU A 33 -1.35 13.68 1.75
C LEU A 33 -0.52 12.85 2.73
N ASP A 34 -0.44 13.30 3.99
CA ASP A 34 0.28 12.58 5.04
C ASP A 34 -0.40 11.25 5.36
N SER A 35 -1.74 11.24 5.45
CA SER A 35 -2.51 10.01 5.66
C SER A 35 -2.31 8.99 4.54
N LEU A 36 -2.27 9.44 3.28
CA LEU A 36 -1.99 8.54 2.15
C LEU A 36 -0.55 8.01 2.20
N ARG A 37 0.41 8.84 2.60
CA ARG A 37 1.82 8.42 2.72
C ARG A 37 1.98 7.37 3.82
N GLU A 38 1.30 7.54 4.95
CA GLU A 38 1.28 6.54 6.02
C GLU A 38 0.62 5.23 5.58
N ALA A 39 -0.44 5.30 4.77
CA ALA A 39 -1.09 4.13 4.20
C ALA A 39 -0.16 3.36 3.24
N GLU A 40 0.58 4.06 2.36
CA GLU A 40 1.59 3.42 1.49
C GLU A 40 2.70 2.75 2.31
N HIS A 41 3.23 3.46 3.31
CA HIS A 41 4.29 2.92 4.17
C HIS A 41 3.84 1.66 4.92
N SER A 42 2.62 1.68 5.45
CA SER A 42 2.04 0.53 6.16
C SER A 42 1.79 -0.66 5.24
N LEU A 43 1.31 -0.40 4.01
CA LEU A 43 1.12 -1.42 2.99
C LEU A 43 2.45 -2.07 2.58
N ASN A 44 3.48 -1.27 2.34
CA ASN A 44 4.82 -1.78 1.98
C ASN A 44 5.38 -2.68 3.08
N LYS A 45 5.24 -2.30 4.35
CA LYS A 45 5.64 -3.16 5.49
C LYS A 45 4.87 -4.49 5.51
N ALA A 46 3.57 -4.47 5.21
CA ALA A 46 2.76 -5.69 5.18
C ALA A 46 3.19 -6.63 4.03
N ILE A 47 3.54 -6.06 2.88
CA ILE A 47 4.08 -6.79 1.73
C ILE A 47 5.45 -7.39 2.10
N ASP A 48 6.37 -6.59 2.65
CA ASP A 48 7.69 -7.06 3.07
C ASP A 48 7.60 -8.19 4.10
N PHE A 49 6.70 -8.06 5.06
CA PHE A 49 6.43 -9.09 6.05
C PHE A 49 5.94 -10.39 5.39
N LEU A 50 4.98 -10.31 4.46
CA LEU A 50 4.50 -11.47 3.72
C LEU A 50 5.63 -12.14 2.90
N LEU A 51 6.43 -11.35 2.18
CA LEU A 51 7.55 -11.84 1.39
C LEU A 51 8.66 -12.47 2.25
N SER A 52 8.87 -11.97 3.47
CA SER A 52 9.83 -12.55 4.42
C SER A 52 9.34 -13.86 5.04
N GLN A 53 8.04 -14.01 5.30
CA GLN A 53 7.46 -15.28 5.75
C GLN A 53 7.58 -16.38 4.70
N ASP A 54 7.38 -16.04 3.42
CA ASP A 54 7.49 -16.98 2.31
C ASP A 54 8.93 -17.55 2.19
N ARG A 55 9.94 -16.73 2.51
CA ARG A 55 11.36 -17.14 2.54
C ARG A 55 11.75 -18.01 3.74
N SER A 56 10.95 -18.06 4.81
CA SER A 56 11.28 -18.84 6.02
C SER A 56 10.90 -20.33 5.95
N TYR A 57 10.27 -20.79 4.85
CA TYR A 57 10.00 -22.21 4.58
C TYR A 57 10.91 -22.76 3.47
N GLY A 58 12.22 -22.61 3.62
CA GLY A 58 13.19 -23.45 2.91
C GLY A 58 13.61 -24.61 3.82
N PRO A 59 13.30 -25.88 3.52
CA PRO A 59 13.81 -27.00 4.31
C PRO A 59 15.34 -27.02 4.15
N SER A 60 16.05 -26.88 5.28
CA SER A 60 17.47 -27.25 5.40
C SER A 60 17.57 -28.54 6.18
#